data_AF-A0A2U1B3A6-F1
#
_entry.id   AF-A0A2U1B3A6-F1
#
_cell.length_a   1.000
_cell.length_b   1.000
_cell.length_c   1.000
_cell.angle_alpha   90.00
_cell.angle_beta   90.00
_cell.angle_gamma   90.00
#
_symmetry.space_group_name_H-M   'P 1'
#
loop_
_entity.id
_entity.type
_entity.pdbx_description
1 polymer ?
#
loop_
_entity_poly.entity_id
_entity_poly.type
_entity_poly.pdbx_seq_one_letter_code
_entity_poly.pdbx_strand_id
1 'polypeptide(L)'
;MIKNGQRCPVCKLYWNDNTKKWLKKPPRESSKGSHKGKSYLHQLNQIQGSASKWKSYAWLPINLTVEQILSDAEKLWDDKSDFCLDRALSLSSLLIISRTKDSEKHKFGYKNGYINVYADDMRKWVYSRYEVYLRFFEMAGYIMPYIKGRKGYMASNQVQQGYSKQYKFNPLLLVKQGDKRKYHRTEYTTHRLLVKLHQQKVSKQNLIKNLQVRSTMVDNVYKMIDALDFEAFEKWCLDNPSEFKSADIMNDMIVTVSEIKNGSVYINPKDGYGFRFHSPFTNLKKVIRKFIMIDGAPASELDIKNSQFFFLACLTLYPEACTDILKSSVNTRELRTIIHTLRFFYYTYPDFKDFIDASLEGTVYDSLVDRLNLTGKNYKVRRNKAKDLCFGALFSKKEQCENLKSLLVWEFPNLIRVCEIINGGKYPLPKLLQRIESHMMVDTVAVTAADNVDGIYTTVHDSVLCGASDLPIFEALIKDAFDTAGLPQPMVSIKNNGSQVEHEIVTEQKVTVTAELPDLKPLAELQQRFEAQFESEAYRKSIARKEPEVSYNVKKRKKAITCGIEW
;
A
#
# COMPACT_ATOMS: atom_id res chain seq x y z
N MET A 1 -35.39 -46.04 -43.05
CA MET A 1 -34.30 -45.04 -43.05
C MET A 1 -33.53 -45.15 -41.74
N ILE A 2 -32.20 -45.23 -41.78
CA ILE A 2 -31.35 -45.29 -40.58
C ILE A 2 -31.18 -43.87 -40.04
N LYS A 3 -31.49 -43.62 -38.77
CA LYS A 3 -31.39 -42.28 -38.17
C LYS A 3 -29.94 -41.97 -37.77
N ASN A 4 -29.53 -40.71 -37.90
CA ASN A 4 -28.22 -40.25 -37.42
C ASN A 4 -28.04 -40.61 -35.94
N GLY A 5 -26.91 -41.21 -35.58
CA GLY A 5 -26.65 -41.69 -34.22
C GLY A 5 -27.32 -43.02 -33.85
N GLN A 6 -28.04 -43.69 -34.77
CA GLN A 6 -28.54 -45.05 -34.53
C GLN A 6 -27.36 -46.03 -34.46
N ARG A 7 -27.33 -46.91 -33.46
CA ARG A 7 -26.27 -47.91 -33.29
C ARG A 7 -26.60 -49.18 -34.08
N CYS A 8 -25.66 -49.67 -34.88
CA CYS A 8 -25.79 -50.94 -35.59
C CYS A 8 -25.83 -52.09 -34.58
N PRO A 9 -26.84 -52.97 -34.63
CA PRO A 9 -26.92 -54.10 -33.72
C PRO A 9 -25.77 -55.09 -33.89
N VAL A 10 -25.22 -55.20 -35.11
CA VAL A 10 -24.14 -56.14 -35.47
C VAL A 10 -22.75 -55.56 -35.19
N CYS A 11 -22.36 -54.48 -35.87
CA CYS A 11 -20.99 -53.96 -35.75
C CYS A 11 -20.78 -52.97 -34.59
N LYS A 12 -21.84 -52.64 -33.83
CA LYS A 12 -21.84 -51.70 -32.69
C LYS A 12 -21.38 -50.27 -33.01
N LEU A 13 -21.19 -49.92 -34.28
CA LEU A 13 -20.91 -48.57 -34.78
C LEU A 13 -22.18 -47.72 -34.84
N TYR A 14 -22.05 -46.40 -34.97
CA TYR A 14 -23.15 -45.43 -35.05
C TYR A 14 -23.26 -44.86 -36.47
N TRP A 15 -24.47 -44.77 -37.01
CA TRP A 15 -24.72 -44.23 -38.34
C TRP A 15 -24.50 -42.72 -38.36
N ASN A 16 -23.70 -42.21 -39.28
CA ASN A 16 -23.53 -40.79 -39.55
C ASN A 16 -24.25 -40.43 -40.85
N ASP A 17 -25.30 -39.63 -40.75
CA ASP A 17 -26.12 -39.32 -41.91
C ASP A 17 -25.48 -38.30 -42.87
N ASN A 18 -24.51 -37.51 -42.39
CA ASN A 18 -23.76 -36.55 -43.21
C ASN A 18 -22.69 -37.25 -44.06
N THR A 19 -22.02 -38.27 -43.51
CA THR A 19 -20.96 -39.01 -44.23
C THR A 19 -21.43 -40.33 -44.83
N LYS A 20 -22.69 -40.72 -44.55
CA LYS A 20 -23.30 -42.00 -44.93
C LYS A 20 -22.44 -43.22 -44.55
N LYS A 21 -21.77 -43.15 -43.38
CA LYS A 21 -20.83 -44.17 -42.87
C LYS A 21 -21.11 -44.53 -41.41
N TRP A 22 -20.70 -45.73 -41.03
CA TRP A 22 -20.73 -46.23 -39.65
C TRP A 22 -19.45 -45.85 -38.89
N LEU A 23 -19.57 -45.22 -37.70
CA LEU A 23 -18.43 -44.72 -36.91
C LEU A 23 -18.39 -45.27 -35.47
N LYS A 24 -17.19 -45.43 -34.88
CA LYS A 24 -17.02 -46.02 -33.53
C LYS A 24 -17.58 -45.19 -32.37
N LYS A 25 -17.82 -43.88 -32.56
CA LYS A 25 -18.42 -43.00 -31.55
C LYS A 25 -19.56 -42.20 -32.17
N PRO A 26 -20.68 -41.98 -31.44
CA PRO A 26 -21.73 -41.11 -31.93
C PRO A 26 -21.16 -39.70 -32.05
N PRO A 27 -21.40 -38.99 -33.16
CA PRO A 27 -21.05 -37.58 -33.26
C PRO A 27 -21.87 -36.84 -32.21
N ARG A 28 -21.24 -36.43 -31.11
CA ARG A 28 -21.83 -35.39 -30.27
C ARG A 28 -21.75 -34.10 -31.07
N GLU A 29 -22.88 -33.43 -31.25
CA GLU A 29 -22.85 -32.04 -31.68
C GLU A 29 -21.90 -31.29 -30.74
N SER A 30 -20.81 -30.79 -31.32
CA SER A 30 -19.85 -30.00 -30.58
C SER A 30 -20.51 -28.68 -30.22
N SER A 31 -21.06 -28.59 -29.01
CA SER A 31 -21.50 -27.32 -28.40
C SER A 31 -20.32 -26.39 -28.04
N LYS A 32 -19.07 -26.81 -28.30
CA LYS A 32 -17.87 -26.01 -28.07
C LYS A 32 -17.83 -24.83 -29.05
N GLY A 33 -18.42 -23.71 -28.65
CA GLY A 33 -18.20 -22.39 -29.27
C GLY A 33 -19.44 -21.51 -29.28
N SER A 34 -20.58 -22.05 -29.74
CA SER A 34 -21.77 -21.23 -30.02
C SER A 34 -22.49 -20.69 -28.77
N HIS A 35 -22.32 -21.34 -27.62
CA HIS A 35 -23.00 -20.96 -26.38
C HIS A 35 -22.20 -20.00 -25.49
N LYS A 36 -20.88 -19.88 -25.68
CA LYS A 36 -20.05 -19.04 -24.78
C LYS A 36 -20.29 -17.55 -24.97
N GLY A 37 -20.44 -17.09 -26.22
CA GLY A 37 -20.76 -15.68 -26.51
C GLY A 37 -22.16 -15.28 -26.00
N LYS A 38 -23.16 -16.13 -26.25
CA LYS A 38 -24.54 -15.95 -25.75
C LYS A 38 -24.60 -15.99 -24.21
N SER A 39 -23.77 -16.81 -23.57
CA SER A 39 -23.66 -16.87 -22.10
C SER A 39 -23.11 -15.58 -21.48
N TYR A 40 -22.10 -14.94 -22.09
CA TYR A 40 -21.54 -13.71 -21.52
C TYR A 40 -22.47 -12.50 -21.71
N LEU A 41 -23.13 -12.40 -22.88
CA LEU A 41 -24.15 -11.38 -23.09
C LEU A 41 -25.32 -11.56 -22.10
N HIS A 42 -25.77 -12.81 -21.89
CA HIS A 42 -26.80 -13.11 -20.90
C HIS A 42 -26.35 -12.79 -19.47
N GLN A 43 -25.12 -13.16 -19.07
CA GLN A 43 -24.55 -12.80 -17.78
C GLN A 43 -24.42 -11.28 -17.63
N LEU A 44 -24.01 -10.57 -18.67
CA LEU A 44 -23.94 -9.12 -18.63
C LEU A 44 -25.34 -8.51 -18.48
N ASN A 45 -26.34 -9.02 -19.20
CA ASN A 45 -27.73 -8.57 -19.06
C ASN A 45 -28.29 -8.83 -17.65
N GLN A 46 -27.90 -9.93 -17.00
CA GLN A 46 -28.24 -10.20 -15.59
C GLN A 46 -27.57 -9.19 -14.64
N ILE A 47 -26.40 -8.67 -15.00
CA ILE A 47 -25.63 -7.72 -14.20
C ILE A 47 -26.00 -6.26 -14.59
N GLN A 48 -26.59 -6.00 -15.75
CA GLN A 48 -26.82 -4.66 -16.33
C GLN A 48 -27.62 -3.69 -15.45
N GLY A 49 -28.47 -4.19 -14.54
CA GLY A 49 -29.10 -3.34 -13.52
C GLY A 49 -28.08 -2.64 -12.60
N SER A 50 -26.94 -3.27 -12.34
CA SER A 50 -25.81 -2.74 -11.56
C SER A 50 -24.61 -2.28 -12.41
N ALA A 51 -24.43 -2.82 -13.63
CA ALA A 51 -23.28 -2.58 -14.50
C ALA A 51 -23.56 -1.71 -15.75
N SER A 52 -24.79 -1.22 -15.97
CA SER A 52 -25.09 -0.30 -17.08
C SER A 52 -24.30 1.01 -17.01
N LYS A 53 -23.81 1.39 -15.83
CA LYS A 53 -22.91 2.54 -15.62
C LYS A 53 -21.42 2.20 -15.82
N TRP A 54 -21.06 0.94 -16.09
CA TRP A 54 -19.67 0.48 -16.01
C TRP A 54 -19.01 0.49 -17.37
N LYS A 55 -18.19 1.50 -17.60
CA LYS A 55 -17.20 1.50 -18.68
C LYS A 55 -15.91 0.92 -18.15
N SER A 56 -15.37 -0.09 -18.84
CA SER A 56 -14.03 -0.59 -18.56
C SER A 56 -13.09 -0.12 -19.65
N TYR A 57 -11.91 0.31 -19.24
CA TYR A 57 -10.92 0.88 -20.15
C TYR A 57 -9.69 -0.01 -20.22
N ALA A 58 -9.17 -0.17 -21.42
CA ALA A 58 -7.82 -0.62 -21.69
C ALA A 58 -6.88 0.58 -21.82
N TRP A 59 -5.60 0.34 -21.57
CA TRP A 59 -4.53 1.31 -21.76
C TRP A 59 -3.74 1.01 -23.03
N LEU A 60 -3.53 2.05 -23.83
CA LEU A 60 -2.67 2.04 -25.00
C LEU A 60 -1.62 3.15 -24.89
N PRO A 61 -0.42 2.98 -25.48
CA PRO A 61 0.50 4.09 -25.76
C PRO A 61 -0.21 5.26 -26.46
N ILE A 62 0.16 6.49 -26.12
CA ILE A 62 -0.52 7.72 -26.59
C ILE A 62 -0.60 7.84 -28.12
N ASN A 63 0.34 7.24 -28.84
CA ASN A 63 0.43 7.27 -30.29
C ASN A 63 0.05 5.93 -30.95
N LEU A 64 -0.63 5.03 -30.23
CA LEU A 64 -1.16 3.76 -30.75
C LEU A 64 -2.68 3.76 -30.66
N THR A 65 -3.39 3.57 -31.77
CA THR A 65 -4.86 3.54 -31.81
C THR A 65 -5.40 2.13 -32.03
N VAL A 66 -6.70 1.94 -31.80
CA VAL A 66 -7.38 0.66 -32.04
C VAL A 66 -7.39 0.32 -33.53
N GLU A 67 -7.62 1.32 -34.37
CA GLU A 67 -7.65 1.18 -35.84
C GLU A 67 -6.29 0.72 -36.37
N GLN A 68 -5.19 1.26 -35.81
CA GLN A 68 -3.85 0.83 -36.16
C GLN A 68 -3.61 -0.64 -35.77
N ILE A 69 -4.01 -1.05 -34.56
CA ILE A 69 -3.90 -2.45 -34.12
C ILE A 69 -4.67 -3.38 -35.05
N LEU A 70 -5.89 -3.01 -35.45
CA LEU A 70 -6.70 -3.82 -36.36
C LEU A 70 -6.09 -3.89 -37.76
N SER A 71 -5.63 -2.77 -38.32
CA SER A 71 -4.97 -2.75 -39.63
C SER A 71 -3.66 -3.54 -39.67
N ASP A 72 -2.88 -3.48 -38.59
CA ASP A 72 -1.65 -4.28 -38.49
C ASP A 72 -1.96 -5.76 -38.25
N ALA A 73 -3.04 -6.09 -37.53
CA ALA A 73 -3.48 -7.46 -37.36
C ALA A 73 -3.90 -8.08 -38.71
N GLU A 74 -4.58 -7.36 -39.59
CA GLU A 74 -4.92 -7.86 -40.94
C GLU A 74 -3.69 -8.27 -41.75
N LYS A 75 -2.55 -7.62 -41.52
CA LYS A 75 -1.30 -7.82 -42.28
C LYS A 75 -0.34 -8.81 -41.61
N LEU A 76 -0.24 -8.77 -40.29
CA LEU A 76 0.83 -9.41 -39.52
C LEU A 76 0.34 -10.57 -38.65
N TRP A 77 -0.97 -10.77 -38.52
CA TRP A 77 -1.50 -11.86 -37.71
C TRP A 77 -1.26 -13.21 -38.40
N ASP A 78 -0.39 -14.01 -37.80
CA ASP A 78 0.13 -15.26 -38.37
C ASP A 78 -0.48 -16.53 -37.74
N ASP A 79 -1.51 -16.37 -36.90
CA ASP A 79 -2.13 -17.48 -36.18
C ASP A 79 -3.41 -17.99 -36.86
N LYS A 80 -3.67 -19.30 -36.74
CA LYS A 80 -4.88 -19.94 -37.29
C LYS A 80 -6.18 -19.49 -36.63
N SER A 81 -6.14 -18.89 -35.44
CA SER A 81 -7.32 -18.39 -34.75
C SER A 81 -7.61 -16.93 -35.11
N ASP A 82 -8.87 -16.52 -35.02
CA ASP A 82 -9.24 -15.13 -35.27
C ASP A 82 -8.57 -14.18 -34.27
N PHE A 83 -8.12 -13.02 -34.77
CA PHE A 83 -7.60 -11.97 -33.92
C PHE A 83 -8.69 -11.43 -32.98
N CYS A 84 -8.37 -11.32 -31.69
CA CYS A 84 -9.29 -10.82 -30.68
C CYS A 84 -8.72 -9.53 -30.07
N LEU A 85 -9.32 -8.39 -30.44
CA LEU A 85 -8.88 -7.07 -30.02
C LEU A 85 -8.74 -6.95 -28.49
N ASP A 86 -9.68 -7.46 -27.69
CA ASP A 86 -9.57 -7.31 -26.23
C ASP A 86 -8.38 -8.03 -25.62
N ARG A 87 -7.89 -9.11 -26.25
CA ARG A 87 -6.67 -9.79 -25.78
C ARG A 87 -5.45 -8.93 -26.06
N ALA A 88 -5.39 -8.28 -27.23
CA ALA A 88 -4.36 -7.29 -27.55
C ALA A 88 -4.42 -6.09 -26.58
N LEU A 89 -5.62 -5.55 -26.33
CA LEU A 89 -5.84 -4.48 -25.36
C LEU A 89 -5.46 -4.89 -23.92
N SER A 90 -5.77 -6.13 -23.53
CA SER A 90 -5.39 -6.69 -22.23
C SER A 90 -3.88 -6.86 -22.10
N LEU A 91 -3.19 -7.27 -23.17
CA LEU A 91 -1.73 -7.35 -23.20
C LEU A 91 -1.12 -5.96 -23.00
N SER A 92 -1.60 -4.98 -23.76
CA SER A 92 -1.14 -3.59 -23.64
C SER A 92 -1.35 -3.05 -22.23
N SER A 93 -2.56 -3.22 -21.68
CA SER A 93 -2.90 -2.78 -20.34
C SER A 93 -2.05 -3.47 -19.28
N LEU A 94 -1.84 -4.79 -19.39
CA LEU A 94 -1.02 -5.54 -18.46
C LEU A 94 0.43 -5.04 -18.46
N LEU A 95 1.00 -4.74 -19.62
CA LEU A 95 2.32 -4.13 -19.72
C LEU A 95 2.34 -2.77 -19.00
N ILE A 96 1.41 -1.87 -19.32
CA ILE A 96 1.36 -0.53 -18.71
C ILE A 96 1.14 -0.60 -17.19
N ILE A 97 0.20 -1.41 -16.72
CA ILE A 97 -0.12 -1.55 -15.29
C ILE A 97 1.04 -2.22 -14.54
N SER A 98 1.68 -3.24 -15.11
CA SER A 98 2.83 -3.91 -14.47
C SER A 98 3.98 -2.92 -14.25
N ARG A 99 4.15 -1.95 -15.16
CA ARG A 99 5.09 -0.83 -14.96
C ARG A 99 4.77 -0.05 -13.70
N THR A 100 3.51 0.31 -13.48
CA THR A 100 3.11 1.14 -12.34
C THR A 100 3.36 0.47 -10.99
N LYS A 101 3.23 -0.87 -10.94
CA LYS A 101 3.27 -1.70 -9.72
C LYS A 101 4.65 -2.28 -9.38
N ASP A 102 5.64 -2.17 -10.27
CA ASP A 102 6.96 -2.76 -10.02
C ASP A 102 7.66 -2.06 -8.84
N SER A 103 7.94 -2.81 -7.77
CA SER A 103 8.65 -2.32 -6.57
C SER A 103 10.14 -2.05 -6.83
N GLU A 104 10.68 -2.57 -7.94
CA GLU A 104 12.10 -2.49 -8.28
C GLU A 104 12.40 -1.41 -9.32
N LYS A 105 11.69 -0.27 -9.24
CA LYS A 105 11.85 0.89 -10.17
C LYS A 105 13.28 1.41 -10.30
N HIS A 106 14.15 1.06 -9.35
CA HIS A 106 15.56 1.43 -9.33
C HIS A 106 16.46 0.56 -10.23
N LYS A 107 15.99 -0.62 -10.68
CA LYS A 107 16.77 -1.51 -11.55
C LYS A 107 16.98 -0.90 -12.94
N PHE A 108 18.12 -1.22 -13.55
CA PHE A 108 18.49 -0.72 -14.88
C PHE A 108 17.43 -1.02 -15.94
N GLY A 109 16.83 -2.22 -15.93
CA GLY A 109 15.76 -2.58 -16.86
C GLY A 109 14.59 -1.60 -16.80
N TYR A 110 14.07 -1.36 -15.60
CA TYR A 110 12.96 -0.42 -15.37
C TYR A 110 13.28 1.00 -15.85
N LYS A 111 14.47 1.51 -15.52
CA LYS A 111 14.95 2.83 -15.98
C LYS A 111 15.00 2.96 -17.49
N ASN A 112 15.20 1.85 -18.22
CA ASN A 112 15.22 1.81 -19.67
C ASN A 112 13.86 1.46 -20.31
N GLY A 113 12.78 1.47 -19.53
CA GLY A 113 11.43 1.20 -20.01
C GLY A 113 10.98 -0.25 -19.86
N TYR A 114 11.87 -1.17 -19.49
CA TYR A 114 11.55 -2.60 -19.42
C TYR A 114 10.80 -2.98 -18.16
N ILE A 115 9.86 -3.90 -18.33
CA ILE A 115 8.99 -4.40 -17.27
C ILE A 115 8.97 -5.92 -17.30
N ASN A 116 8.92 -6.52 -16.12
CA ASN A 116 8.69 -7.95 -15.99
C ASN A 116 7.20 -8.23 -16.17
N VAL A 117 6.87 -9.23 -16.98
CA VAL A 117 5.51 -9.78 -16.98
C VAL A 117 5.58 -11.28 -16.81
N TYR A 118 4.79 -11.78 -15.85
CA TYR A 118 4.74 -13.19 -15.52
C TYR A 118 3.78 -13.93 -16.45
N ALA A 119 4.13 -15.17 -16.80
CA ALA A 119 3.30 -16.04 -17.62
C ALA A 119 1.90 -16.26 -17.00
N ASP A 120 1.79 -16.27 -15.67
CA ASP A 120 0.51 -16.42 -14.98
C ASP A 120 -0.40 -15.21 -15.18
N ASP A 121 0.14 -14.00 -15.13
CA ASP A 121 -0.61 -12.79 -15.44
C ASP A 121 -1.03 -12.76 -16.91
N MET A 122 -0.14 -13.14 -17.83
CA MET A 122 -0.47 -13.24 -19.25
C MET A 122 -1.59 -14.26 -19.50
N ARG A 123 -1.49 -15.46 -18.92
CA ARG A 123 -2.55 -16.48 -19.02
C ARG A 123 -3.84 -16.01 -18.39
N LYS A 124 -3.77 -15.27 -17.28
CA LYS A 124 -4.93 -14.72 -16.61
C LYS A 124 -5.62 -13.65 -17.45
N TRP A 125 -4.88 -12.72 -18.06
CA TRP A 125 -5.45 -11.54 -18.72
C TRP A 125 -5.59 -11.68 -20.24
N VAL A 126 -4.57 -12.20 -20.91
CA VAL A 126 -4.53 -12.38 -22.38
C VAL A 126 -5.06 -13.77 -22.79
N TYR A 127 -5.17 -14.71 -21.84
CA TYR A 127 -5.65 -16.09 -22.01
C TYR A 127 -4.60 -17.07 -22.55
N SER A 128 -5.01 -18.32 -22.82
CA SER A 128 -4.16 -19.32 -23.45
C SER A 128 -3.67 -18.84 -24.81
N ARG A 129 -2.41 -19.14 -25.15
CA ARG A 129 -1.73 -18.69 -26.38
C ARG A 129 -1.43 -17.18 -26.37
N TYR A 130 -1.11 -16.60 -25.21
CA TYR A 130 -0.71 -15.20 -25.12
C TYR A 130 0.57 -14.90 -25.92
N GLU A 131 1.37 -15.93 -26.20
CA GLU A 131 2.62 -15.86 -26.96
C GLU A 131 2.40 -15.38 -28.40
N VAL A 132 1.23 -15.68 -29.01
CA VAL A 132 0.92 -15.20 -30.37
C VAL A 132 0.64 -13.70 -30.38
N TYR A 133 0.06 -13.15 -29.30
CA TYR A 133 -0.15 -11.70 -29.15
C TYR A 133 1.17 -10.98 -28.88
N LEU A 134 2.07 -11.58 -28.10
CA LEU A 134 3.42 -11.06 -27.91
C LEU A 134 4.18 -11.00 -29.23
N ARG A 135 4.19 -12.08 -30.00
CA ARG A 135 4.83 -12.12 -31.32
C ARG A 135 4.24 -11.08 -32.27
N PHE A 136 2.91 -10.95 -32.30
CA PHE A 136 2.24 -9.89 -33.07
C PHE A 136 2.71 -8.48 -32.63
N PHE A 137 2.74 -8.17 -31.33
CA PHE A 137 3.20 -6.87 -30.84
C PHE A 137 4.68 -6.62 -31.14
N GLU A 138 5.52 -7.66 -31.15
CA GLU A 138 6.94 -7.56 -31.54
C GLU A 138 7.06 -7.28 -33.05
N MET A 139 6.34 -8.02 -33.89
CA MET A 139 6.35 -7.86 -35.36
C MET A 139 5.79 -6.50 -35.80
N ALA A 140 4.74 -6.01 -35.14
CA ALA A 140 4.17 -4.69 -35.37
C ALA A 140 5.05 -3.56 -34.81
N GLY A 141 6.16 -3.87 -34.13
CA GLY A 141 7.07 -2.90 -33.55
C GLY A 141 6.49 -2.13 -32.36
N TYR A 142 5.43 -2.64 -31.74
CA TYR A 142 4.80 -2.01 -30.58
C TYR A 142 5.61 -2.21 -29.31
N ILE A 143 6.21 -3.39 -29.16
CA ILE A 143 7.06 -3.74 -28.03
C ILE A 143 8.41 -4.24 -28.48
N MET A 144 9.40 -4.07 -27.62
CA MET A 144 10.73 -4.60 -27.77
C MET A 144 11.01 -5.61 -26.66
N PRO A 145 11.34 -6.86 -26.99
CA PRO A 145 11.80 -7.82 -26.00
C PRO A 145 13.18 -7.41 -25.51
N TYR A 146 13.46 -7.69 -24.25
CA TYR A 146 14.81 -7.54 -23.73
C TYR A 146 15.71 -8.66 -24.29
N ILE A 147 16.51 -8.35 -25.31
CA ILE A 147 17.47 -9.29 -25.93
C ILE A 147 18.80 -9.20 -25.17
N LYS A 148 19.28 -10.28 -24.57
CA LYS A 148 20.46 -10.23 -23.68
C LYS A 148 21.74 -10.79 -24.29
N GLY A 149 22.73 -9.91 -24.46
CA GLY A 149 24.17 -10.19 -24.56
C GLY A 149 25.01 -9.72 -23.34
N ARG A 150 24.39 -9.28 -22.23
CA ARG A 150 25.08 -9.02 -20.94
C ARG A 150 24.17 -9.41 -19.77
N LYS A 151 24.58 -10.40 -18.99
CA LYS A 151 23.94 -11.09 -17.83
C LYS A 151 22.84 -10.34 -17.08
N GLY A 152 21.77 -11.05 -16.77
CA GLY A 152 20.61 -10.61 -15.98
C GLY A 152 19.56 -11.71 -16.11
N TYR A 153 20.01 -12.91 -15.78
CA TYR A 153 19.13 -13.97 -15.36
C TYR A 153 18.44 -13.47 -14.09
N MET A 154 17.11 -13.57 -14.02
CA MET A 154 16.46 -13.77 -12.73
C MET A 154 16.34 -15.29 -12.58
N ALA A 155 17.32 -15.90 -11.92
CA ALA A 155 17.13 -17.22 -11.37
C ALA A 155 16.14 -17.06 -10.21
N SER A 156 14.88 -17.50 -10.38
CA SER A 156 14.05 -17.77 -9.23
C SER A 156 14.58 -19.04 -8.58
N ASN A 157 15.31 -18.87 -7.48
CA ASN A 157 15.53 -19.95 -6.52
C ASN A 157 14.19 -20.23 -5.84
N GLN A 158 13.28 -20.90 -6.54
CA GLN A 158 12.21 -21.74 -6.00
C GLN A 158 11.41 -22.30 -7.19
N VAL A 159 11.67 -23.59 -7.42
CA VAL A 159 10.86 -24.59 -8.10
C VAL A 159 9.44 -24.11 -8.50
N GLN A 160 9.17 -24.07 -9.81
CA GLN A 160 7.86 -23.97 -10.49
C GLN A 160 7.22 -22.61 -10.86
N GLN A 161 7.83 -21.44 -10.62
CA GLN A 161 7.26 -20.19 -11.15
C GLN A 161 7.88 -19.79 -12.49
N GLY A 162 7.03 -19.69 -13.52
CA GLY A 162 7.43 -19.48 -14.92
C GLY A 162 8.31 -18.26 -15.15
N TYR A 163 9.22 -18.36 -16.11
CA TYR A 163 10.17 -17.31 -16.49
C TYR A 163 9.46 -15.98 -16.80
N SER A 164 9.86 -14.90 -16.14
CA SER A 164 9.44 -13.54 -16.51
C SER A 164 10.27 -13.06 -17.69
N LYS A 165 9.65 -12.85 -18.85
CA LYS A 165 10.28 -12.11 -19.95
C LYS A 165 10.12 -10.61 -19.69
N GLN A 166 11.10 -9.84 -20.15
CA GLN A 166 11.08 -8.38 -20.05
C GLN A 166 10.71 -7.76 -21.38
N TYR A 167 9.77 -6.83 -21.34
CA TYR A 167 9.28 -6.10 -22.50
C TYR A 167 9.30 -4.61 -22.22
N LYS A 168 9.39 -3.79 -23.26
CA LYS A 168 9.08 -2.36 -23.19
C LYS A 168 8.29 -1.94 -24.42
N PHE A 169 7.46 -0.92 -24.29
CA PHE A 169 6.90 -0.27 -25.48
C PHE A 169 7.99 0.45 -26.27
N ASN A 170 7.77 0.52 -27.59
CA ASN A 170 8.57 1.38 -28.46
C ASN A 170 8.43 2.85 -27.99
N PRO A 171 9.54 3.55 -27.69
CA PRO A 171 9.49 4.93 -27.20
C PRO A 171 8.72 5.90 -28.09
N LEU A 172 8.69 5.66 -29.41
CA LEU A 172 7.97 6.50 -30.37
C LEU A 172 6.44 6.44 -30.18
N LEU A 173 5.93 5.36 -29.58
CA LEU A 173 4.51 5.23 -29.28
C LEU A 173 4.09 5.96 -28.00
N LEU A 174 5.07 6.34 -27.16
CA LEU A 174 4.84 6.96 -25.85
C LEU A 174 4.91 8.49 -25.89
N VAL A 175 5.13 9.08 -27.07
CA VAL A 175 5.26 10.53 -27.26
C VAL A 175 4.28 10.96 -28.35
N LYS A 176 3.48 11.97 -28.06
CA LYS A 176 2.60 12.63 -29.03
C LYS A 176 2.77 14.14 -28.89
N GLN A 177 3.00 14.82 -30.01
CA GLN A 177 3.21 16.27 -30.00
C GLN A 177 1.98 16.97 -29.38
N GLY A 178 2.24 17.86 -28.42
CA GLY A 178 1.18 18.59 -27.70
C GLY A 178 0.46 17.81 -26.60
N ASP A 179 0.72 16.51 -26.42
CA ASP A 179 0.12 15.70 -25.36
C ASP A 179 1.19 15.23 -24.37
N LYS A 180 1.04 15.62 -23.09
CA LYS A 180 1.96 15.23 -22.01
C LYS A 180 1.73 13.80 -21.53
N ARG A 181 0.65 13.15 -21.97
CA ARG A 181 0.35 11.76 -21.63
C ARG A 181 1.22 10.81 -22.42
N LYS A 182 1.60 9.71 -21.77
CA LYS A 182 2.24 8.54 -22.41
C LYS A 182 1.23 7.48 -22.81
N TYR A 183 0.05 7.51 -22.20
CA TYR A 183 -0.99 6.51 -22.37
C TYR A 183 -2.34 7.19 -22.52
N HIS A 184 -3.25 6.54 -23.25
CA HIS A 184 -4.67 6.92 -23.31
C HIS A 184 -5.56 5.73 -23.02
N ARG A 185 -6.81 6.02 -22.67
CA ARG A 185 -7.85 5.04 -22.36
C ARG A 185 -8.66 4.74 -23.63
N THR A 186 -8.91 3.46 -23.88
CA THR A 186 -9.85 3.00 -24.90
C THR A 186 -10.84 2.03 -24.27
N GLU A 187 -12.11 2.08 -24.65
CA GLU A 187 -13.14 1.22 -24.05
C GLU A 187 -12.99 -0.23 -24.54
N TYR A 188 -13.12 -1.19 -23.61
CA TYR A 188 -13.27 -2.59 -24.02
C TYR A 188 -14.61 -2.79 -24.72
N THR A 189 -14.61 -3.51 -25.84
CA THR A 189 -15.81 -3.69 -26.67
C THR A 189 -16.54 -5.00 -26.40
N THR A 190 -15.93 -5.98 -25.72
CA THR A 190 -16.60 -7.26 -25.44
C THR A 190 -17.14 -7.44 -24.03
N HIS A 191 -18.34 -8.04 -23.98
CA HIS A 191 -19.06 -8.42 -22.77
C HIS A 191 -18.27 -9.35 -21.83
N ARG A 192 -17.35 -10.16 -22.36
CA ARG A 192 -16.60 -11.15 -21.57
C ARG A 192 -15.73 -10.51 -20.48
N LEU A 193 -15.02 -9.44 -20.83
CA LEU A 193 -14.06 -8.82 -19.91
C LEU A 193 -14.79 -8.03 -18.82
N LEU A 194 -15.89 -7.36 -19.20
CA LEU A 194 -16.80 -6.69 -18.28
C LEU A 194 -17.36 -7.65 -17.21
N VAL A 195 -17.87 -8.80 -17.63
CA VAL A 195 -18.38 -9.83 -16.69
C VAL A 195 -17.27 -10.31 -15.74
N LYS A 196 -16.06 -10.55 -16.26
CA LYS A 196 -14.93 -11.02 -15.44
C LYS A 196 -14.48 -9.97 -14.41
N LEU A 197 -14.41 -8.69 -14.79
CA LEU A 197 -14.06 -7.61 -13.87
C LEU A 197 -15.13 -7.45 -12.78
N HIS A 198 -16.41 -7.58 -13.14
CA HIS A 198 -17.51 -7.60 -12.18
C HIS A 198 -17.40 -8.75 -11.18
N GLN A 199 -17.17 -9.97 -11.66
CA GLN A 199 -16.97 -11.13 -10.79
C GLN A 199 -15.77 -10.94 -9.85
N GLN A 200 -14.69 -10.31 -10.31
CA GLN A 200 -13.56 -9.98 -9.43
C GLN A 200 -13.95 -8.98 -8.35
N LYS A 201 -14.68 -7.91 -8.68
CA LYS A 201 -15.18 -6.93 -7.69
C LYS A 201 -16.06 -7.60 -6.63
N VAL A 202 -17.05 -8.39 -7.07
CA VAL A 202 -17.97 -9.12 -6.16
C VAL A 202 -17.22 -10.14 -5.31
N SER A 203 -16.29 -10.92 -5.89
CA SER A 203 -15.50 -11.90 -5.13
C SER A 203 -14.63 -11.24 -4.05
N LYS A 204 -14.04 -10.07 -4.34
CA LYS A 204 -13.27 -9.28 -3.36
C LYS A 204 -14.18 -8.72 -2.25
N GLN A 205 -15.33 -8.15 -2.62
CA GLN A 205 -16.32 -7.69 -1.64
C GLN A 205 -16.77 -8.83 -0.71
N ASN A 206 -17.01 -10.02 -1.25
CA ASN A 206 -17.42 -11.19 -0.47
C ASN A 206 -16.30 -11.76 0.42
N LEU A 207 -15.02 -11.66 0.02
CA LEU A 207 -13.89 -12.09 0.85
C LEU A 207 -13.77 -11.26 2.14
N ILE A 208 -14.23 -10.01 2.11
CA ILE A 208 -14.06 -9.04 3.19
C ILE A 208 -15.19 -9.13 4.24
N LYS A 209 -16.31 -9.80 3.93
CA LYS A 209 -17.45 -9.98 4.84
C LYS A 209 -17.14 -10.77 6.13
N ASN A 210 -15.96 -11.37 6.25
CA ASN A 210 -15.55 -12.13 7.44
C ASN A 210 -14.94 -11.25 8.57
N LEU A 211 -14.87 -9.93 8.41
CA LEU A 211 -14.35 -9.01 9.43
C LEU A 211 -15.39 -7.92 9.73
N GLN A 212 -16.40 -8.29 10.51
CA GLN A 212 -17.62 -7.53 10.79
C GLN A 212 -17.38 -6.10 11.33
N VAL A 213 -16.25 -5.84 11.99
CA VAL A 213 -15.89 -4.52 12.52
C VAL A 213 -15.31 -3.59 11.44
N ARG A 214 -14.57 -4.16 10.46
CA ARG A 214 -13.91 -3.38 9.40
C ARG A 214 -14.73 -3.33 8.10
N SER A 215 -15.91 -3.96 8.07
CA SER A 215 -16.79 -3.98 6.90
C SER A 215 -17.34 -2.60 6.57
N THR A 216 -17.72 -1.78 7.56
CA THR A 216 -18.21 -0.41 7.31
C THR A 216 -17.16 0.44 6.61
N MET A 217 -15.91 0.39 7.08
CA MET A 217 -14.81 1.11 6.42
C MET A 217 -14.56 0.58 5.01
N VAL A 218 -14.67 -0.73 4.77
CA VAL A 218 -14.51 -1.33 3.44
C VAL A 218 -15.58 -0.82 2.49
N ASP A 219 -16.83 -0.81 2.94
CA ASP A 219 -17.96 -0.30 2.15
C ASP A 219 -17.78 1.20 1.88
N ASN A 220 -17.39 1.97 2.88
CA ASN A 220 -17.07 3.39 2.72
C ASN A 220 -15.91 3.63 1.76
N VAL A 221 -14.85 2.81 1.78
CA VAL A 221 -13.77 2.88 0.79
C VAL A 221 -14.31 2.70 -0.63
N TYR A 222 -15.22 1.74 -0.85
CA TYR A 222 -15.84 1.58 -2.17
C TYR A 222 -16.71 2.79 -2.55
N LYS A 223 -17.50 3.35 -1.62
CA LYS A 223 -18.27 4.58 -1.87
C LYS A 223 -17.36 5.76 -2.23
N MET A 224 -16.23 5.93 -1.54
CA MET A 224 -15.24 6.97 -1.83
C MET A 224 -14.61 6.79 -3.22
N ILE A 225 -14.34 5.56 -3.64
CA ILE A 225 -13.84 5.27 -4.99
C ILE A 225 -14.89 5.62 -6.04
N ASP A 226 -16.15 5.30 -5.78
CA ASP A 226 -17.26 5.66 -6.66
C ASP A 226 -17.44 7.19 -6.72
N ALA A 227 -17.09 7.92 -5.66
CA ALA A 227 -17.11 9.39 -5.61
C ALA A 227 -15.81 10.10 -6.06
N LEU A 228 -14.78 9.34 -6.44
CA LEU A 228 -13.53 9.89 -6.99
C LEU A 228 -13.75 10.49 -8.39
N ASP A 229 -13.48 11.78 -8.56
CA ASP A 229 -13.54 12.47 -9.85
C ASP A 229 -12.23 12.28 -10.61
N PHE A 230 -12.19 11.23 -11.45
CA PHE A 230 -11.01 10.88 -12.21
C PHE A 230 -10.70 11.91 -13.29
N GLU A 231 -11.73 12.42 -13.97
CA GLU A 231 -11.61 13.37 -15.07
C GLU A 231 -11.02 14.70 -14.58
N ALA A 232 -11.50 15.22 -13.44
CA ALA A 232 -10.92 16.40 -12.81
C ALA A 232 -9.47 16.15 -12.36
N PHE A 233 -9.19 14.95 -11.82
CA PHE A 233 -7.83 14.56 -11.45
C PHE A 233 -6.87 14.51 -12.65
N GLU A 234 -7.26 13.85 -13.74
CA GLU A 234 -6.47 13.74 -14.97
C GLU A 234 -6.17 15.13 -15.51
N LYS A 235 -7.19 15.98 -15.64
CA LYS A 235 -7.03 17.36 -16.10
C LYS A 235 -6.05 18.13 -15.22
N TRP A 236 -6.20 18.05 -13.89
CA TRP A 236 -5.31 18.72 -12.96
C TRP A 236 -3.85 18.27 -13.10
N CYS A 237 -3.60 16.97 -13.30
CA CYS A 237 -2.24 16.47 -13.54
C CYS A 237 -1.60 17.11 -14.78
N LEU A 238 -2.35 17.24 -15.88
CA LEU A 238 -1.86 17.80 -17.14
C LEU A 238 -1.58 19.30 -17.06
N ASP A 239 -2.42 20.00 -16.28
CA ASP A 239 -2.30 21.43 -16.00
C ASP A 239 -1.13 21.71 -15.02
N ASN A 240 -0.78 20.76 -14.15
CA ASN A 240 0.21 20.92 -13.07
C ASN A 240 1.34 19.87 -13.11
N PRO A 241 2.10 19.73 -14.22
CA PRO A 241 3.12 18.70 -14.34
C PRO A 241 4.31 18.88 -13.37
N SER A 242 4.56 20.10 -12.89
CA SER A 242 5.63 20.43 -11.93
C SER A 242 5.42 19.83 -10.54
N GLU A 243 4.19 19.43 -10.20
CA GLU A 243 3.86 18.73 -8.96
C GLU A 243 4.42 17.30 -8.91
N PHE A 244 4.96 16.82 -10.03
CA PHE A 244 5.53 15.50 -10.18
C PHE A 244 7.02 15.58 -10.44
N LYS A 245 7.79 14.70 -9.80
CA LYS A 245 9.24 14.58 -10.01
C LYS A 245 9.61 14.27 -11.47
N SER A 246 8.70 13.65 -12.22
CA SER A 246 8.85 13.38 -13.64
C SER A 246 7.50 13.11 -14.31
N ALA A 247 7.46 13.22 -15.64
CA ALA A 247 6.31 12.83 -16.45
C ALA A 247 5.94 11.34 -16.30
N ASP A 248 6.92 10.47 -16.07
CA ASP A 248 6.64 9.05 -15.77
C ASP A 248 5.83 8.88 -14.49
N ILE A 249 6.20 9.60 -13.41
CA ILE A 249 5.49 9.50 -12.13
C ILE A 249 4.07 10.08 -12.25
N MET A 250 3.89 11.14 -13.04
CA MET A 250 2.56 11.68 -13.34
C MET A 250 1.70 10.64 -14.07
N ASN A 251 2.21 10.05 -15.15
CA ASN A 251 1.48 9.05 -15.94
C ASN A 251 1.20 7.76 -15.14
N ASP A 252 2.17 7.28 -14.34
CA ASP A 252 1.97 6.14 -13.42
C ASP A 252 0.82 6.43 -12.44
N MET A 253 0.70 7.68 -11.97
CA MET A 253 -0.36 8.09 -11.05
C MET A 253 -1.73 8.13 -11.75
N ILE A 254 -1.80 8.69 -12.96
CA ILE A 254 -3.03 8.70 -13.79
C ILE A 254 -3.52 7.26 -14.00
N VAL A 255 -2.63 6.35 -14.36
CA VAL A 255 -2.96 4.93 -14.52
C VAL A 255 -3.45 4.32 -13.20
N THR A 256 -2.76 4.58 -12.10
CA THR A 256 -3.10 4.03 -10.77
C THR A 256 -4.48 4.49 -10.30
N VAL A 257 -4.81 5.77 -10.44
CA VAL A 257 -6.11 6.33 -9.99
C VAL A 257 -7.26 5.81 -10.86
N SER A 258 -7.06 5.69 -12.17
CA SER A 258 -8.04 5.04 -13.07
C SER A 258 -8.27 3.57 -12.71
N GLU A 259 -7.20 2.83 -12.43
CA GLU A 259 -7.29 1.43 -12.00
C GLU A 259 -8.13 1.30 -10.72
N ILE A 260 -7.90 2.18 -9.74
CA ILE A 260 -8.69 2.22 -8.50
C ILE A 260 -10.16 2.51 -8.83
N LYS A 261 -10.44 3.53 -9.66
CA LYS A 261 -11.80 3.89 -10.11
C LYS A 261 -12.51 2.72 -10.78
N ASN A 262 -11.77 1.92 -11.56
CA ASN A 262 -12.28 0.75 -12.27
C ASN A 262 -12.39 -0.51 -11.39
N GLY A 263 -12.17 -0.41 -10.07
CA GLY A 263 -12.34 -1.50 -9.11
C GLY A 263 -11.09 -2.35 -8.86
N SER A 264 -9.92 -1.93 -9.34
CA SER A 264 -8.61 -2.53 -9.04
C SER A 264 -8.16 -2.17 -7.62
N VAL A 265 -8.95 -2.60 -6.64
CA VAL A 265 -8.83 -2.20 -5.24
C VAL A 265 -8.09 -3.26 -4.44
N TYR A 266 -7.07 -2.82 -3.69
CA TYR A 266 -6.43 -3.61 -2.65
C TYR A 266 -6.91 -3.08 -1.30
N ILE A 267 -7.53 -3.96 -0.52
CA ILE A 267 -7.87 -3.69 0.87
C ILE A 267 -7.27 -4.83 1.69
N ASN A 268 -6.45 -4.48 2.66
CA ASN A 268 -6.06 -5.39 3.71
C ASN A 268 -6.70 -4.89 5.00
N PRO A 269 -7.78 -5.55 5.46
CA PRO A 269 -8.47 -5.12 6.64
C PRO A 269 -7.55 -5.05 7.85
N LYS A 270 -6.56 -5.94 8.02
CA LYS A 270 -5.67 -5.96 9.18
C LYS A 270 -4.32 -6.57 8.81
N ASP A 271 -3.26 -5.76 8.74
CA ASP A 271 -1.91 -6.31 8.53
C ASP A 271 -1.41 -7.15 9.73
N GLY A 272 -0.37 -7.96 9.54
CA GLY A 272 0.19 -8.79 10.61
C GLY A 272 1.17 -8.08 11.55
N TYR A 273 1.65 -6.89 11.17
CA TYR A 273 2.70 -6.18 11.91
C TYR A 273 2.09 -5.21 12.91
N GLY A 274 1.50 -4.12 12.42
CA GLY A 274 0.91 -3.03 13.18
C GLY A 274 -0.60 -3.15 13.36
N PHE A 275 -1.25 -4.12 12.71
CA PHE A 275 -2.71 -4.28 12.68
C PHE A 275 -3.45 -3.14 11.97
N ARG A 276 -2.74 -2.44 11.08
CA ARG A 276 -3.28 -1.32 10.32
C ARG A 276 -4.29 -1.79 9.27
N PHE A 277 -5.28 -0.94 9.03
CA PHE A 277 -6.16 -1.04 7.88
C PHE A 277 -5.47 -0.41 6.67
N HIS A 278 -5.31 -1.17 5.58
CA HIS A 278 -4.76 -0.67 4.32
C HIS A 278 -5.84 -0.64 3.26
N SER A 279 -5.92 0.46 2.55
CA SER A 279 -6.83 0.69 1.42
C SER A 279 -6.06 1.41 0.31
N PRO A 280 -6.65 1.67 -0.87
CA PRO A 280 -5.97 2.51 -1.84
C PRO A 280 -5.59 3.88 -1.26
N PHE A 281 -6.38 4.43 -0.35
CA PHE A 281 -6.17 5.76 0.23
C PHE A 281 -4.97 5.85 1.19
N THR A 282 -4.49 4.72 1.73
CA THR A 282 -3.28 4.71 2.56
C THR A 282 -2.01 4.96 1.75
N ASN A 283 -1.99 4.56 0.47
CA ASN A 283 -0.83 4.70 -0.42
C ASN A 283 -0.99 5.79 -1.49
N LEU A 284 -2.19 6.36 -1.64
CA LEU A 284 -2.40 7.46 -2.58
C LEU A 284 -1.74 8.73 -2.07
N LYS A 285 -1.10 9.47 -2.98
CA LYS A 285 -0.57 10.80 -2.67
C LYS A 285 -1.70 11.69 -2.16
N LYS A 286 -1.39 12.50 -1.14
CA LYS A 286 -2.33 13.46 -0.53
C LYS A 286 -3.08 14.31 -1.55
N VAL A 287 -2.39 14.74 -2.61
CA VAL A 287 -2.99 15.57 -3.67
C VAL A 287 -4.17 14.92 -4.42
N ILE A 288 -4.32 13.59 -4.31
CA ILE A 288 -5.42 12.85 -4.94
C ILE A 288 -6.68 12.95 -4.07
N ARG A 289 -6.53 13.15 -2.76
CA ARG A 289 -7.63 13.17 -1.79
C ARG A 289 -8.61 14.33 -2.04
N LYS A 290 -8.14 15.44 -2.63
CA LYS A 290 -9.00 16.56 -3.04
C LYS A 290 -9.98 16.25 -4.18
N PHE A 291 -9.80 15.12 -4.86
CA PHE A 291 -10.71 14.66 -5.92
C PHE A 291 -11.67 13.58 -5.41
N ILE A 292 -11.60 13.22 -4.12
CA ILE A 292 -12.58 12.36 -3.47
C ILE A 292 -13.68 13.28 -2.95
N MET A 293 -14.88 13.16 -3.52
CA MET A 293 -16.00 14.01 -3.15
C MET A 293 -16.86 13.30 -2.09
N ILE A 294 -17.10 13.96 -0.96
CA ILE A 294 -18.02 13.50 0.11
C ILE A 294 -19.03 14.61 0.29
N ASP A 295 -20.31 14.30 0.13
CA ASP A 295 -21.42 15.26 0.22
C ASP A 295 -21.25 16.49 -0.69
N GLY A 296 -20.70 16.27 -1.89
CA GLY A 296 -20.47 17.31 -2.88
C GLY A 296 -19.27 18.23 -2.63
N ALA A 297 -18.50 17.99 -1.56
CA ALA A 297 -17.27 18.73 -1.25
C ALA A 297 -16.03 17.81 -1.25
N PRO A 298 -14.81 18.34 -1.45
CA PRO A 298 -13.59 17.55 -1.28
C PRO A 298 -13.49 16.96 0.13
N ALA A 299 -13.05 15.71 0.25
CA ALA A 299 -12.85 15.05 1.53
C ALA A 299 -11.84 15.81 2.40
N SER A 300 -12.12 15.88 3.71
CA SER A 300 -11.25 16.48 4.72
C SER A 300 -10.57 15.40 5.56
N GLU A 301 -9.41 15.72 6.11
CA GLU A 301 -8.62 14.78 6.92
C GLU A 301 -8.34 15.35 8.31
N LEU A 302 -8.62 14.56 9.35
CA LEU A 302 -8.28 14.85 10.73
C LEU A 302 -7.13 13.94 11.16
N ASP A 303 -5.98 14.51 11.50
CA ASP A 303 -4.71 13.80 11.69
C ASP A 303 -4.15 14.04 13.09
N ILE A 304 -3.81 12.96 13.81
CA ILE A 304 -3.15 13.07 15.12
C ILE A 304 -1.73 13.62 14.92
N LYS A 305 -1.43 14.75 15.56
CA LYS A 305 -0.08 15.33 15.53
C LYS A 305 0.91 14.31 16.11
N ASN A 306 2.05 14.14 15.42
CA ASN A 306 3.19 13.28 15.82
C ASN A 306 2.80 11.90 16.40
N SER A 307 1.70 11.31 15.91
CA SER A 307 1.04 10.11 16.42
C SER A 307 1.98 9.04 17.00
N GLN A 308 2.96 8.59 16.22
CA GLN A 308 3.87 7.52 16.65
C GLN A 308 4.67 7.88 17.91
N PHE A 309 5.15 9.12 18.04
CA PHE A 309 5.88 9.55 19.24
C PHE A 309 4.93 9.91 20.38
N PHE A 310 3.73 10.39 20.08
CA PHE A 310 2.67 10.52 21.09
C PHE A 310 2.35 9.17 21.74
N PHE A 311 2.22 8.09 20.96
CA PHE A 311 2.02 6.74 21.50
C PHE A 311 3.25 6.20 22.23
N LEU A 312 4.46 6.68 21.93
CA LEU A 312 5.67 6.34 22.69
C LEU A 312 5.60 6.98 24.10
N ALA A 313 5.12 8.23 24.17
CA ALA A 313 4.85 8.87 25.45
C ALA A 313 3.74 8.14 26.23
N CYS A 314 2.66 7.73 25.56
CA CYS A 314 1.60 6.91 26.17
C CYS A 314 2.15 5.59 26.74
N LEU A 315 2.94 4.85 25.95
CA LEU A 315 3.53 3.57 26.39
C LEU A 315 4.47 3.74 27.60
N THR A 316 5.09 4.91 27.72
CA THR A 316 6.02 5.23 28.80
C THR A 316 5.28 5.68 30.07
N LEU A 317 4.29 6.56 29.95
CA LEU A 317 3.64 7.27 31.06
C LEU A 317 2.32 6.65 31.51
N TYR A 318 1.61 5.96 30.61
CA TYR A 318 0.30 5.34 30.83
C TYR A 318 0.38 3.82 30.58
N PRO A 319 1.22 3.10 31.35
CA PRO A 319 1.56 1.71 31.06
C PRO A 319 0.40 0.73 31.26
N GLU A 320 -0.53 1.02 32.18
CA GLU A 320 -1.68 0.14 32.46
C GLU A 320 -2.63 0.14 31.26
N ALA A 321 -3.06 1.32 30.81
CA ALA A 321 -3.84 1.51 29.58
C ALA A 321 -3.17 0.84 28.37
N CYS A 322 -1.88 1.11 28.12
CA CYS A 322 -1.16 0.52 27.00
C CYS A 322 -1.02 -1.01 27.12
N THR A 323 -0.89 -1.54 28.35
CA THR A 323 -0.86 -2.99 28.60
C THR A 323 -2.19 -3.62 28.25
N ASP A 324 -3.31 -3.00 28.64
CA ASP A 324 -4.65 -3.50 28.34
C ASP A 324 -4.95 -3.54 26.84
N ILE A 325 -4.48 -2.54 26.10
CA ILE A 325 -4.55 -2.50 24.63
C ILE A 325 -3.72 -3.63 24.00
N LEU A 326 -2.49 -3.85 24.50
CA LEU A 326 -1.52 -4.72 23.86
C LEU A 326 -1.57 -6.19 24.30
N LYS A 327 -2.14 -6.51 25.48
CA LYS A 327 -2.10 -7.85 26.11
C LYS A 327 -2.66 -8.97 25.24
N SER A 328 -3.59 -8.66 24.34
CA SER A 328 -4.18 -9.63 23.40
C SER A 328 -3.21 -10.09 22.30
N SER A 329 -2.15 -9.32 22.04
CA SER A 329 -1.30 -9.51 20.85
C SER A 329 0.20 -9.57 21.14
N VAL A 330 0.59 -9.28 22.38
CA VAL A 330 1.97 -9.20 22.85
C VAL A 330 2.12 -10.04 24.11
N ASN A 331 3.24 -10.74 24.25
CA ASN A 331 3.52 -11.47 25.49
C ASN A 331 3.67 -10.49 26.67
N THR A 332 2.84 -10.64 27.70
CA THR A 332 2.78 -9.72 28.85
C THR A 332 4.09 -9.59 29.61
N ARG A 333 4.89 -10.66 29.70
CA ARG A 333 6.21 -10.62 30.37
C ARG A 333 7.19 -9.76 29.58
N GLU A 334 7.27 -9.97 28.27
CA GLU A 334 8.12 -9.15 27.40
C GLU A 334 7.66 -7.68 27.40
N LEU A 335 6.35 -7.43 27.33
CA LEU A 335 5.79 -6.08 27.40
C LEU A 335 6.13 -5.37 28.71
N ARG A 336 6.02 -6.06 29.85
CA ARG A 336 6.39 -5.52 31.15
C ARG A 336 7.87 -5.11 31.21
N THR A 337 8.77 -5.92 30.64
CA THR A 337 10.19 -5.58 30.55
C THR A 337 10.41 -4.31 29.72
N ILE A 338 9.72 -4.17 28.58
CA ILE A 338 9.80 -2.98 27.72
C ILE A 338 9.31 -1.74 28.48
N ILE A 339 8.13 -1.82 29.10
CA ILE A 339 7.54 -0.72 29.88
C ILE A 339 8.45 -0.31 31.04
N HIS A 340 8.95 -1.26 31.82
CA HIS A 340 9.88 -0.96 32.91
C HIS A 340 11.15 -0.29 32.40
N THR A 341 11.68 -0.71 31.24
CA THR A 341 12.85 -0.09 30.63
C THR A 341 12.55 1.35 30.23
N LEU A 342 11.43 1.62 29.55
CA LEU A 342 11.02 2.97 29.16
C LEU A 342 10.85 3.88 30.39
N ARG A 343 10.18 3.39 31.44
CA ARG A 343 9.99 4.15 32.68
C ARG A 343 11.29 4.44 33.41
N PHE A 344 12.18 3.45 33.49
CA PHE A 344 13.52 3.66 34.05
C PHE A 344 14.24 4.78 33.31
N PHE A 345 14.23 4.77 31.97
CA PHE A 345 14.86 5.83 31.19
C PHE A 345 14.19 7.19 31.40
N TYR A 346 12.86 7.24 31.51
CA TYR A 346 12.11 8.47 31.77
C TYR A 346 12.49 9.16 33.07
N TYR A 347 12.61 8.39 34.16
CA TYR A 347 12.95 8.98 35.47
C TYR A 347 14.46 9.20 35.67
N THR A 348 15.31 8.58 34.85
CA THR A 348 16.78 8.61 35.03
C THR A 348 17.47 9.60 34.10
N TYR A 349 17.00 9.75 32.85
CA TYR A 349 17.73 10.46 31.81
C TYR A 349 16.94 11.67 31.29
N PRO A 350 17.44 12.92 31.52
CA PRO A 350 16.75 14.13 31.11
C PRO A 350 16.47 14.23 29.61
N ASP A 351 17.39 13.80 28.74
CA ASP A 351 17.20 13.86 27.29
C ASP A 351 16.04 12.97 26.81
N PHE A 352 15.89 11.80 27.43
CA PHE A 352 14.74 10.93 27.15
C PHE A 352 13.44 11.52 27.70
N LYS A 353 13.47 12.06 28.92
CA LYS A 353 12.32 12.74 29.53
C LYS A 353 11.82 13.89 28.67
N ASP A 354 12.72 14.80 28.27
CA ASP A 354 12.43 15.95 27.41
C ASP A 354 11.75 15.53 26.11
N PHE A 355 12.25 14.46 25.48
CA PHE A 355 11.68 13.95 24.24
C PHE A 355 10.26 13.39 24.43
N ILE A 356 10.04 12.66 25.54
CA ILE A 356 8.73 12.08 25.88
C ILE A 356 7.71 13.18 26.18
N ASP A 357 8.09 14.19 26.97
CA ASP A 357 7.20 15.30 27.31
C ASP A 357 6.84 16.12 26.06
N ALA A 358 7.82 16.47 25.22
CA ALA A 358 7.56 17.16 23.95
C ALA A 358 6.72 16.31 22.96
N SER A 359 6.80 14.98 23.05
CA SER A 359 5.96 14.09 22.27
C SER A 359 4.51 14.08 22.74
N LEU A 360 4.29 14.20 24.04
CA LEU A 360 2.95 14.30 24.63
C LEU A 360 2.29 15.65 24.30
N GLU A 361 3.07 16.74 24.32
CA GLU A 361 2.63 18.10 23.99
C GLU A 361 2.50 18.38 22.48
N GLY A 362 2.94 17.46 21.64
CA GLY A 362 2.86 17.58 20.18
C GLY A 362 3.88 18.51 19.52
N THR A 363 4.91 18.93 20.27
CA THR A 363 5.95 19.89 19.88
C THR A 363 7.28 19.25 19.49
N VAL A 364 7.40 17.91 19.62
CA VAL A 364 8.66 17.15 19.47
C VAL A 364 9.50 17.50 18.23
N TYR A 365 8.89 17.71 17.06
CA TYR A 365 9.65 18.03 15.86
C TYR A 365 10.16 19.47 15.85
N ASP A 366 9.41 20.41 16.42
CA ASP A 366 9.82 21.81 16.51
C ASP A 366 10.95 21.94 17.52
N SER A 367 10.80 21.33 18.70
CA SER A 367 11.86 21.25 19.70
C SER A 367 13.14 20.62 19.17
N LEU A 368 13.02 19.56 18.34
CA LEU A 368 14.18 18.93 17.71
C LEU A 368 14.84 19.85 16.67
N VAL A 369 14.05 20.54 15.84
CA VAL A 369 14.58 21.50 14.86
C VAL A 369 15.35 22.61 15.57
N ASP A 370 14.81 23.14 16.66
CA ASP A 370 15.45 24.20 17.43
C ASP A 370 16.78 23.74 18.03
N ARG A 371 16.81 22.58 18.71
CA ARG A 371 18.04 22.01 19.28
C ARG A 371 19.12 21.73 18.21
N LEU A 372 18.74 21.16 17.07
CA LEU A 372 19.69 20.86 15.99
C LEU A 372 20.20 22.11 15.26
N ASN A 373 19.41 23.19 15.20
CA ASN A 373 19.84 24.45 14.60
C ASN A 373 20.72 25.27 15.56
N LEU A 374 20.48 25.17 16.88
CA LEU A 374 21.29 25.85 17.90
C LEU A 374 22.72 25.29 18.01
N THR A 375 22.93 24.01 17.67
CA THR A 375 24.26 23.39 17.69
C THR A 375 25.18 23.77 16.52
N GLY A 376 24.79 24.75 15.70
CA GLY A 376 25.71 25.45 14.79
C GLY A 376 26.19 24.64 13.58
N LYS A 377 25.60 23.47 13.29
CA LYS A 377 25.91 22.76 12.04
C LYS A 377 25.22 23.51 10.88
N ASN A 378 25.98 23.79 9.82
CA ASN A 378 25.64 24.55 8.60
C ASN A 378 24.42 24.04 7.76
N TYR A 379 23.47 23.35 8.37
CA TYR A 379 22.26 22.84 7.75
C TYR A 379 21.05 23.25 8.58
N LYS A 380 20.29 24.23 8.09
CA LYS A 380 18.94 24.53 8.62
C LYS A 380 18.07 23.29 8.44
N VAL A 381 17.85 22.54 9.52
CA VAL A 381 16.99 21.35 9.51
C VAL A 381 15.55 21.84 9.41
N ARG A 382 14.80 21.32 8.43
CA ARG A 382 13.35 21.57 8.32
C ARG A 382 12.58 20.47 9.03
N ARG A 383 11.36 20.76 9.50
CA ARG A 383 10.46 19.81 10.18
C ARG A 383 10.33 18.45 9.47
N ASN A 384 10.15 18.42 8.14
CA ASN A 384 10.09 17.16 7.39
C ASN A 384 11.36 16.31 7.50
N LYS A 385 12.54 16.96 7.49
CA LYS A 385 13.82 16.28 7.64
C LYS A 385 14.04 15.80 9.08
N ALA A 386 13.56 16.56 10.07
CA ALA A 386 13.54 16.15 11.47
C ALA A 386 12.65 14.91 11.66
N LYS A 387 11.50 14.86 11.00
CA LYS A 387 10.64 13.66 10.96
C LYS A 387 11.39 12.45 10.39
N ASP A 388 11.95 12.56 9.20
CA ASP A 388 12.73 11.47 8.57
C ASP A 388 13.88 10.99 9.46
N LEU A 389 14.55 11.93 10.13
CA LEU A 389 15.62 11.66 11.09
C LEU A 389 15.13 10.83 12.28
N CYS A 390 14.06 11.27 12.95
CA CYS A 390 13.48 10.54 14.08
C CYS A 390 13.03 9.13 13.68
N PHE A 391 12.27 9.00 12.59
CA PHE A 391 11.81 7.68 12.15
C PHE A 391 12.99 6.77 11.78
N GLY A 392 13.97 7.27 11.02
CA GLY A 392 15.12 6.45 10.62
C GLY A 392 16.02 6.06 11.79
N ALA A 393 16.25 6.96 12.75
CA ALA A 393 17.14 6.69 13.89
C ALA A 393 16.45 5.90 15.01
N LEU A 394 15.24 6.30 15.42
CA LEU A 394 14.58 5.76 16.62
C LEU A 394 13.86 4.43 16.36
N PHE A 395 13.48 4.14 15.12
CA PHE A 395 12.73 2.92 14.76
C PHE A 395 13.60 1.84 14.10
N SER A 396 14.92 2.04 14.07
CA SER A 396 15.88 1.08 13.53
C SER A 396 16.67 0.37 14.63
N LYS A 397 17.15 -0.84 14.33
CA LYS A 397 17.96 -1.65 15.27
C LYS A 397 19.39 -1.12 15.36
N LYS A 398 20.15 -1.57 16.36
CA LYS A 398 21.60 -1.33 16.42
C LYS A 398 22.27 -1.65 15.08
N GLU A 399 23.26 -0.85 14.69
CA GLU A 399 24.00 -0.92 13.41
C GLU A 399 23.16 -0.60 12.15
N GLN A 400 21.88 -0.25 12.30
CA GLN A 400 21.05 0.27 11.22
C GLN A 400 20.95 1.79 11.31
N CYS A 401 20.90 2.44 10.14
CA CYS A 401 20.73 3.89 10.01
C CYS A 401 21.75 4.71 10.83
N GLU A 402 22.99 4.23 10.96
CA GLU A 402 24.05 4.85 11.77
C GLU A 402 24.27 6.33 11.43
N ASN A 403 24.18 6.71 10.15
CA ASN A 403 24.30 8.10 9.71
C ASN A 403 23.22 9.02 10.29
N LEU A 404 22.01 8.51 10.51
CA LEU A 404 20.91 9.27 11.11
C LEU A 404 21.04 9.29 12.63
N LYS A 405 21.45 8.17 13.22
CA LYS A 405 21.69 8.04 14.66
C LYS A 405 22.82 8.94 15.14
N SER A 406 23.91 9.05 14.39
CA SER A 406 25.06 9.89 14.73
C SER A 406 24.73 11.40 14.75
N LEU A 407 23.63 11.81 14.11
CA LEU A 407 23.12 13.17 14.19
C LEU A 407 22.31 13.40 15.47
N LEU A 408 21.48 12.43 15.88
CA LEU A 408 20.65 12.54 17.08
C LEU A 408 21.37 12.23 18.38
N VAL A 409 22.40 11.38 18.37
CA VAL A 409 23.08 10.90 19.58
C VAL A 409 23.74 12.03 20.39
N TRP A 410 24.07 13.16 19.75
CA TRP A 410 24.63 14.33 20.43
C TRP A 410 23.61 15.03 21.33
N GLU A 411 22.35 15.06 20.90
CA GLU A 411 21.26 15.72 21.62
C GLU A 411 20.49 14.74 22.51
N PHE A 412 20.33 13.51 22.05
CA PHE A 412 19.46 12.49 22.65
C PHE A 412 20.17 11.12 22.75
N PRO A 413 21.31 11.01 23.45
CA PRO A 413 22.09 9.77 23.54
C PRO A 413 21.31 8.63 24.21
N ASN A 414 20.56 8.91 25.28
CA ASN A 414 19.85 7.88 26.03
C ASN A 414 18.57 7.46 25.31
N LEU A 415 17.93 8.37 24.57
CA LEU A 415 16.84 8.05 23.66
C LEU A 415 17.26 7.05 22.58
N ILE A 416 18.41 7.28 21.94
CA ILE A 416 18.95 6.35 20.93
C ILE A 416 19.23 5.00 21.59
N ARG A 417 19.88 5.01 22.75
CA ARG A 417 20.23 3.80 23.50
C ARG A 417 19.01 2.95 23.83
N VAL A 418 17.96 3.53 24.42
CA VAL A 418 16.75 2.76 24.80
C VAL A 418 16.01 2.23 23.57
N CYS A 419 15.93 3.02 22.50
CA CYS A 419 15.31 2.59 21.26
C CYS A 419 16.05 1.39 20.64
N GLU A 420 17.38 1.39 20.63
CA GLU A 420 18.16 0.26 20.12
C GLU A 420 17.97 -1.02 20.94
N ILE A 421 17.95 -0.90 22.27
CA ILE A 421 17.69 -2.03 23.18
C ILE A 421 16.33 -2.67 22.85
N ILE A 422 15.28 -1.87 22.76
CA ILE A 422 13.91 -2.38 22.54
C ILE A 422 13.74 -2.89 21.10
N ASN A 423 14.24 -2.16 20.11
CA ASN A 423 14.11 -2.54 18.69
C ASN A 423 14.88 -3.81 18.33
N GLY A 424 15.92 -4.14 19.10
CA GLY A 424 16.64 -5.42 18.98
C GLY A 424 15.77 -6.64 19.32
N GLY A 425 14.72 -6.45 20.12
CA GLY A 425 13.84 -7.51 20.61
C GLY A 425 12.78 -8.01 19.63
N LYS A 426 11.92 -8.89 20.13
CA LYS A 426 10.80 -9.52 19.39
C LYS A 426 9.65 -8.55 19.12
N TYR A 427 9.44 -7.59 20.02
CA TYR A 427 8.42 -6.54 19.92
C TYR A 427 9.10 -5.18 19.83
N PRO A 428 9.63 -4.81 18.65
CA PRO A 428 10.30 -3.52 18.49
C PRO A 428 9.28 -2.38 18.63
N LEU A 429 9.74 -1.19 19.02
CA LEU A 429 8.87 -0.02 19.26
C LEU A 429 7.90 0.25 18.10
N PRO A 430 8.31 0.27 16.81
CA PRO A 430 7.40 0.60 15.71
C PRO A 430 6.21 -0.36 15.64
N LYS A 431 6.41 -1.62 16.01
CA LYS A 431 5.34 -2.61 16.04
C LYS A 431 4.34 -2.33 17.15
N LEU A 432 4.83 -2.00 18.35
CA LEU A 432 3.98 -1.71 19.51
C LEU A 432 3.17 -0.43 19.28
N LEU A 433 3.84 0.63 18.82
CA LEU A 433 3.24 1.94 18.59
C LEU A 433 2.17 1.89 17.50
N GLN A 434 2.42 1.19 16.39
CA GLN A 434 1.42 0.99 15.33
C GLN A 434 0.20 0.18 15.80
N ARG A 435 0.38 -0.75 16.75
CA ARG A 435 -0.73 -1.54 17.31
C ARG A 435 -1.59 -0.72 18.25
N ILE A 436 -0.99 0.12 19.08
CA ILE A 436 -1.75 1.08 19.90
C ILE A 436 -2.52 2.03 18.97
N GLU A 437 -1.85 2.63 17.98
CA GLU A 437 -2.48 3.50 16.97
C GLU A 437 -3.67 2.81 16.28
N SER A 438 -3.49 1.58 15.80
CA SER A 438 -4.55 0.85 15.12
C SER A 438 -5.71 0.50 16.06
N HIS A 439 -5.43 0.17 17.32
CA HIS A 439 -6.47 -0.10 18.29
C HIS A 439 -7.32 1.14 18.57
N MET A 440 -6.68 2.29 18.80
CA MET A 440 -7.38 3.55 19.05
C MET A 440 -8.17 4.01 17.83
N MET A 441 -7.52 4.10 16.66
CA MET A 441 -8.15 4.69 15.48
C MET A 441 -9.13 3.76 14.77
N VAL A 442 -8.81 2.46 14.69
CA VAL A 442 -9.61 1.51 13.90
C VAL A 442 -10.55 0.70 14.78
N ASP A 443 -10.03 0.13 15.87
CA ASP A 443 -10.82 -0.80 16.69
C ASP A 443 -11.65 -0.08 17.78
N THR A 444 -11.49 1.24 17.93
CA THR A 444 -12.28 2.09 18.83
C THR A 444 -12.98 3.21 18.05
N VAL A 445 -12.26 4.24 17.59
CA VAL A 445 -12.85 5.43 16.94
C VAL A 445 -13.69 5.06 15.71
N ALA A 446 -13.15 4.28 14.78
CA ALA A 446 -13.88 3.91 13.57
C ALA A 446 -15.07 2.97 13.85
N VAL A 447 -15.05 2.22 14.95
CA VAL A 447 -16.17 1.35 15.38
C VAL A 447 -17.27 2.21 15.94
N THR A 448 -16.95 3.09 16.89
CA THR A 448 -17.93 4.03 17.46
C THR A 448 -18.51 4.93 16.39
N ALA A 449 -17.71 5.39 15.43
CA ALA A 449 -18.18 6.18 14.29
C ALA A 449 -19.18 5.43 13.42
N ALA A 450 -19.10 4.09 13.30
CA ALA A 450 -20.02 3.31 12.48
C ALA A 450 -21.47 3.39 12.99
N ASP A 451 -21.63 3.63 14.30
CA ASP A 451 -22.92 3.74 14.97
C ASP A 451 -23.39 5.20 15.15
N ASN A 452 -22.50 6.18 14.97
CA ASN A 452 -22.75 7.59 15.30
C ASN A 452 -22.58 8.56 14.12
N VAL A 453 -22.12 8.08 12.96
CA VAL A 453 -21.85 8.90 11.77
C VAL A 453 -22.51 8.28 10.55
N ASP A 454 -23.48 8.98 9.97
CA ASP A 454 -24.14 8.57 8.72
C ASP A 454 -23.24 8.80 7.48
N GLY A 455 -22.28 9.72 7.59
CA GLY A 455 -21.35 10.12 6.55
C GLY A 455 -20.33 9.03 6.14
N ILE A 456 -19.69 9.24 4.98
CA ILE A 456 -18.67 8.33 4.46
C ILE A 456 -17.32 8.65 5.09
N TYR A 457 -16.66 7.66 5.68
CA TYR A 457 -15.32 7.81 6.26
C TYR A 457 -14.43 6.58 6.10
N THR A 458 -13.12 6.79 6.18
CA THR A 458 -12.11 5.73 6.34
C THR A 458 -10.94 6.25 7.15
N THR A 459 -10.17 5.35 7.76
CA THR A 459 -8.88 5.72 8.37
C THR A 459 -7.75 5.69 7.34
N VAL A 460 -6.80 6.61 7.45
CA VAL A 460 -5.47 6.52 6.84
C VAL A 460 -4.43 6.52 7.96
N HIS A 461 -4.22 5.35 8.56
CA HIS A 461 -3.36 5.15 9.73
C HIS A 461 -3.79 6.02 10.91
N ASP A 462 -3.03 7.08 11.22
CA ASP A 462 -3.24 8.04 12.30
C ASP A 462 -4.22 9.17 11.98
N SER A 463 -4.88 9.10 10.82
CA SER A 463 -5.88 10.08 10.41
C SER A 463 -7.21 9.45 10.03
N VAL A 464 -8.27 10.27 10.08
CA VAL A 464 -9.60 9.97 9.54
C VAL A 464 -9.84 10.85 8.32
N LEU A 465 -10.21 10.23 7.21
CA LEU A 465 -10.67 10.90 5.99
C LEU A 465 -12.20 10.85 5.97
N CYS A 466 -12.87 12.00 6.02
CA CYS A 466 -14.33 12.14 6.15
C CYS A 466 -14.85 13.43 5.48
N GLY A 467 -16.17 13.64 5.50
CA GLY A 467 -16.78 14.90 5.08
C GLY A 467 -16.41 16.05 6.03
N ALA A 468 -16.37 17.28 5.52
CA ALA A 468 -16.02 18.45 6.34
C ALA A 468 -17.01 18.69 7.49
N SER A 469 -18.29 18.34 7.31
CA SER A 469 -19.33 18.41 8.34
C SER A 469 -19.09 17.46 9.52
N ASP A 470 -18.39 16.35 9.29
CA ASP A 470 -18.20 15.28 10.28
C ASP A 470 -16.93 15.47 11.11
N LEU A 471 -16.05 16.41 10.74
CA LEU A 471 -14.80 16.68 11.45
C LEU A 471 -14.99 16.92 12.96
N PRO A 472 -15.96 17.74 13.42
CA PRO A 472 -16.17 17.95 14.86
C PRO A 472 -16.61 16.68 15.58
N ILE A 473 -17.39 15.83 14.92
CA ILE A 473 -17.85 14.55 15.47
C ILE A 473 -16.65 13.61 15.65
N PHE A 474 -15.79 13.49 14.62
CA PHE A 474 -14.59 12.67 14.72
C PHE A 474 -13.59 13.20 15.75
N GLU A 475 -13.44 14.50 15.90
CA GLU A 475 -12.61 15.08 16.95
C GLU A 475 -13.12 14.70 18.35
N ALA A 476 -14.44 14.79 18.57
CA ALA A 476 -15.06 14.36 19.83
C ALA A 476 -14.89 12.84 20.07
N LEU A 477 -15.11 12.01 19.05
CA LEU A 477 -14.93 10.56 19.13
C LEU A 477 -13.48 10.16 19.44
N ILE A 478 -12.50 10.87 18.87
CA ILE A 478 -11.09 10.66 19.21
C ILE A 478 -10.85 11.01 20.68
N LYS A 479 -11.31 12.17 21.15
CA LYS A 479 -11.11 12.58 22.56
C LYS A 479 -11.73 11.57 23.52
N ASP A 480 -13.00 11.19 23.29
CA ASP A 480 -13.74 10.24 24.12
C ASP A 480 -13.09 8.84 24.13
N ALA A 481 -12.62 8.36 22.97
CA ALA A 481 -11.93 7.07 22.88
C ALA A 481 -10.64 7.05 23.71
N PHE A 482 -9.84 8.12 23.69
CA PHE A 482 -8.60 8.20 24.46
C PHE A 482 -8.88 8.33 25.96
N ASP A 483 -9.84 9.16 26.36
CA ASP A 483 -10.25 9.30 27.76
C ASP A 483 -10.76 7.97 28.33
N THR A 484 -11.63 7.28 27.58
CA THR A 484 -12.16 5.95 27.96
C THR A 484 -11.06 4.90 28.11
N ALA A 485 -10.02 4.98 27.27
CA ALA A 485 -8.87 4.10 27.35
C ALA A 485 -7.90 4.45 28.50
N GLY A 486 -8.12 5.54 29.24
CA GLY A 486 -7.20 6.04 30.26
C GLY A 486 -5.92 6.62 29.67
N LEU A 487 -6.00 7.14 28.44
CA LEU A 487 -4.90 7.79 27.73
C LEU A 487 -5.14 9.31 27.67
N PRO A 488 -4.06 10.11 27.58
CA PRO A 488 -4.20 11.55 27.37
C PRO A 488 -4.82 11.84 26.00
N GLN A 489 -5.56 12.94 25.89
CA GLN A 489 -6.13 13.37 24.62
C GLN A 489 -5.02 13.81 23.64
N PRO A 490 -5.00 13.29 22.40
CA PRO A 490 -4.01 13.70 21.41
C PRO A 490 -4.35 15.08 20.83
N MET A 491 -3.33 15.82 20.45
CA MET A 491 -3.55 17.00 19.59
C MET A 491 -3.89 16.54 18.17
N VAL A 492 -4.94 17.11 17.60
CA VAL A 492 -5.37 16.84 16.23
C VAL A 492 -5.08 18.04 15.32
N SER A 493 -4.95 17.77 14.02
CA SER A 493 -4.81 18.79 12.98
C SER A 493 -5.79 18.53 11.84
N ILE A 494 -6.48 19.57 11.41
CA ILE A 494 -7.40 19.52 10.28
C ILE A 494 -6.63 19.86 9.01
N LYS A 495 -6.77 19.01 7.99
CA LYS A 495 -6.22 19.25 6.65
C LYS A 495 -7.39 19.35 5.67
N ASN A 496 -7.71 20.59 5.30
CA ASN A 496 -8.71 20.87 4.27
C ASN A 496 -8.09 20.66 2.89
N ASN A 497 -8.51 19.62 2.18
CA ASN A 497 -7.98 19.32 0.85
C ASN A 497 -8.55 20.26 -0.25
N GLY A 498 -9.50 21.15 0.10
CA GLY A 498 -10.20 22.05 -0.82
C GLY A 498 -9.65 23.47 -0.97
N SER A 499 -8.63 23.91 -0.23
CA SER A 499 -8.09 25.28 -0.36
C SER A 499 -6.62 25.39 0.06
N GLN A 500 -5.79 26.03 -0.79
CA GLN A 500 -4.57 26.68 -0.34
C GLN A 500 -4.97 27.93 0.43
N VAL A 501 -4.97 27.90 1.76
CA VAL A 501 -4.53 28.96 2.69
C VAL A 501 -4.54 28.32 4.09
N GLU A 502 -3.37 28.16 4.71
CA GLU A 502 -3.24 27.83 6.12
C GLU A 502 -3.66 29.05 6.95
N HIS A 503 -4.73 28.95 7.75
CA HIS A 503 -4.95 29.84 8.88
C HIS A 503 -4.97 28.99 10.15
N GLU A 504 -3.88 29.09 10.92
CA GLU A 504 -3.77 28.59 12.29
C GLU A 504 -4.70 29.40 13.20
N ILE A 505 -5.67 28.73 13.83
CA ILE A 505 -6.38 29.26 15.00
C ILE A 505 -5.80 28.56 16.21
N VAL A 506 -4.93 29.26 16.93
CA VAL A 506 -4.39 28.83 18.23
C VAL A 506 -5.42 29.17 19.30
N THR A 507 -5.86 28.18 20.07
CA THR A 507 -6.55 28.40 21.34
C THR A 507 -5.76 27.70 22.44
N GLU A 508 -5.05 28.49 23.24
CA GLU A 508 -4.36 28.04 24.46
C GLU A 508 -5.38 27.93 25.61
N GLN A 509 -5.43 26.77 26.26
CA GLN A 509 -5.87 26.68 27.65
C GLN A 509 -4.85 25.84 28.42
N LYS A 510 -4.08 26.50 29.30
CA LYS A 510 -3.21 25.87 30.29
C LYS A 510 -4.07 25.37 31.46
N VAL A 511 -4.07 24.06 31.68
CA VAL A 511 -4.56 23.45 32.93
C VAL A 511 -3.34 22.93 33.69
N THR A 512 -3.12 23.45 34.89
CA THR A 512 -2.07 23.00 35.80
C THR A 512 -2.66 21.91 36.69
N VAL A 513 -2.17 20.67 36.58
CA VAL A 513 -2.51 19.56 37.50
C VAL A 513 -1.28 19.23 38.33
N THR A 514 -1.34 19.54 39.62
CA THR A 514 -0.38 19.08 40.63
C THR A 514 -0.85 17.73 41.17
N ALA A 515 -0.17 16.64 40.80
CA ALA A 515 -0.36 15.33 41.41
C ALA A 515 0.84 15.02 42.32
N GLU A 516 0.57 14.59 43.55
CA GLU A 516 1.59 14.20 44.53
C GLU A 516 2.32 12.93 44.09
N LEU A 517 3.65 12.93 44.24
CA LEU A 517 4.54 11.83 43.84
C LEU A 517 4.43 10.64 44.82
N PRO A 518 4.36 9.38 44.33
CA PRO A 518 4.37 8.19 45.17
C PRO A 518 5.78 7.86 45.72
N ASP A 519 5.82 7.08 46.81
CA ASP A 519 7.02 6.65 47.53
C ASP A 519 8.05 5.97 46.61
N LEU A 520 9.25 6.56 46.54
CA LEU A 520 10.36 6.18 45.64
C LEU A 520 11.27 5.09 46.22
N LYS A 521 11.05 4.62 47.46
CA LYS A 521 11.87 3.56 48.08
C LYS A 521 11.99 2.27 47.23
N PRO A 522 10.93 1.77 46.56
CA PRO A 522 11.06 0.59 45.70
C PRO A 522 11.97 0.80 44.49
N LEU A 523 12.15 2.05 44.05
CA LEU A 523 12.95 2.41 42.87
C LEU A 523 14.46 2.33 43.17
N ALA A 524 14.88 2.73 44.37
CA ALA A 524 16.27 2.70 44.81
C ALA A 524 16.82 1.27 44.96
N GLU A 525 16.02 0.35 45.52
CA GLU A 525 16.38 -1.07 45.62
C GLU A 525 16.47 -1.76 44.24
N LEU A 526 15.62 -1.34 43.31
CA LEU A 526 15.63 -1.83 41.93
C LEU A 526 16.83 -1.31 41.13
N GLN A 527 17.22 -0.04 41.35
CA GLN A 527 18.41 0.57 40.76
C GLN A 527 19.67 -0.21 41.17
N GLN A 528 19.81 -0.50 42.46
CA GLN A 528 20.95 -1.28 42.98
C GLN A 528 21.02 -2.69 42.37
N ARG A 529 19.86 -3.34 42.17
CA ARG A 529 19.79 -4.67 41.52
C ARG A 529 20.16 -4.63 40.04
N PHE A 530 19.76 -3.58 39.32
CA PHE A 530 20.14 -3.41 37.91
C PHE A 530 21.63 -3.10 37.75
N GLU A 531 22.16 -2.17 38.55
CA GLU A 531 23.59 -1.83 38.56
C GLU A 531 24.43 -3.09 38.85
N ALA A 532 24.06 -3.89 39.86
CA ALA A 532 24.73 -5.15 40.17
C ALA A 532 24.63 -6.19 39.02
N GLN A 533 23.50 -6.24 38.31
CA GLN A 533 23.34 -7.13 37.16
C GLN A 533 24.22 -6.70 35.96
N PHE A 534 24.34 -5.40 35.70
CA PHE A 534 25.17 -4.85 34.62
C PHE A 534 26.67 -4.92 34.92
N GLU A 535 27.05 -4.88 36.19
CA GLU A 535 28.44 -5.08 36.62
C GLU A 535 28.84 -6.56 36.67
N SER A 536 27.87 -7.48 36.64
CA SER A 536 28.15 -8.92 36.76
C SER A 536 29.07 -9.45 35.65
N GLU A 537 30.01 -10.30 36.05
CA GLU A 537 30.97 -10.94 35.14
C GLU A 537 30.26 -11.82 34.09
N ALA A 538 29.09 -12.37 34.43
CA ALA A 538 28.23 -13.11 33.51
C ALA A 538 27.68 -12.20 32.38
N TYR A 539 27.25 -10.98 32.72
CA TYR A 539 26.81 -9.99 31.74
C TYR A 539 27.99 -9.54 30.87
N ARG A 540 29.15 -9.22 31.47
CA ARG A 540 30.37 -8.86 30.70
C ARG A 540 30.83 -9.97 29.75
N LYS A 541 30.79 -11.25 30.18
CA LYS A 541 31.11 -12.42 29.33
C LYS A 541 30.09 -12.64 28.20
N SER A 542 28.82 -12.27 28.41
CA SER A 542 27.80 -12.34 27.35
C SER A 542 28.03 -11.30 26.23
N ILE A 543 28.72 -10.20 26.54
CA ILE A 543 29.06 -9.12 25.59
C ILE A 543 30.42 -9.36 24.93
N ALA A 544 31.37 -10.00 25.63
CA ALA A 544 32.75 -10.17 25.18
C ALA A 544 32.99 -11.28 24.12
N ARG A 545 31.96 -11.79 23.41
CA ARG A 545 32.15 -12.79 22.35
C ARG A 545 31.99 -12.22 20.94
N LYS A 546 33.13 -12.25 20.23
CA LYS A 546 33.44 -11.92 18.82
C LYS A 546 33.92 -10.49 18.59
N GLU A 547 35.21 -10.27 18.85
CA GLU A 547 35.98 -9.33 18.04
C GLU A 547 36.07 -9.86 16.60
N PRO A 548 35.72 -9.08 15.57
CA PRO A 548 36.02 -9.44 14.19
C PRO A 548 37.48 -9.11 13.89
N GLU A 549 38.25 -10.12 13.45
CA GLU A 549 39.55 -9.92 12.83
C GLU A 549 39.45 -8.88 11.71
N VAL A 550 40.21 -7.80 11.87
CA VAL A 550 40.34 -6.73 10.89
C VAL A 550 41.21 -7.24 9.74
N SER A 551 40.60 -7.57 8.61
CA SER A 551 41.27 -7.45 7.31
C SER A 551 40.41 -6.64 6.35
N TYR A 552 40.93 -5.45 6.04
CA TYR A 552 40.35 -4.52 5.08
C TYR A 552 40.35 -5.15 3.68
N ASN A 553 39.16 -5.29 3.09
CA ASN A 553 39.02 -5.24 1.63
C ASN A 553 37.69 -4.58 1.27
N VAL A 554 37.79 -3.32 0.86
CA VAL A 554 36.68 -2.46 0.46
C VAL A 554 36.04 -3.02 -0.82
N LYS A 555 34.93 -3.76 -0.67
CA LYS A 555 33.96 -3.98 -1.74
C LYS A 555 32.68 -3.24 -1.38
N LYS A 556 32.47 -2.08 -2.01
CA LYS A 556 31.22 -1.31 -2.02
C LYS A 556 30.02 -2.22 -2.28
N ARG A 557 29.31 -2.64 -1.23
CA ARG A 557 27.97 -3.23 -1.32
C ARG A 557 26.98 -2.25 -0.69
N LYS A 558 26.28 -1.51 -1.55
CA LYS A 558 25.04 -0.82 -1.18
C LYS A 558 23.99 -1.90 -0.84
N LYS A 559 23.83 -2.19 0.44
CA LYS A 559 22.63 -2.82 1.01
C LYS A 559 21.97 -1.80 1.94
N ALA A 560 21.25 -0.87 1.33
CA ALA A 560 20.21 -0.10 2.00
C ALA A 560 18.94 -0.39 1.22
N ILE A 561 18.07 -1.21 1.80
CA ILE A 561 16.62 -1.43 1.58
C ILE A 561 16.33 -2.72 2.35
N THR A 562 15.95 -2.57 3.62
CA THR A 562 15.19 -3.52 4.46
C THR A 562 14.93 -2.84 5.80
N CYS A 563 14.45 -1.60 5.74
CA CYS A 563 13.65 -1.05 6.83
C CYS A 563 12.23 -1.19 6.31
N GLY A 564 11.46 -2.12 6.87
CA GLY A 564 10.05 -2.36 6.52
C GLY A 564 9.16 -1.21 6.98
N ILE A 565 9.49 -0.01 6.54
CA ILE A 565 8.78 1.24 6.75
C ILE A 565 8.52 1.75 5.33
N GLU A 566 7.45 1.25 4.72
CA GLU A 566 6.88 1.87 3.52
C GLU A 566 6.01 3.04 4.01
N TRP A 567 6.47 4.27 3.74
CA TRP A 567 5.66 5.50 3.75
C TRP A 567 5.58 6.04 2.33
#